data_AF-A0A252DW40-F1
#
_entry.id   AF-A0A252DW40-F1
#
_cell.length_a   1.000
_cell.length_b   1.000
_cell.length_c   1.000
_cell.angle_alpha   90.00
_cell.angle_beta   90.00
_cell.angle_gamma   90.00
#
_symmetry.space_group_name_H-M   'P 1'
#
loop_
_entity.id
_entity.type
_entity.pdbx_description
1 polymer ?
#
loop_
_entity_poly.entity_id
_entity_poly.type
_entity_poly.pdbx_seq_one_letter_code
_entity_poly.pdbx_strand_id
1 'polypeptide(L)' 'MLRPFTSRNRWKASISKQGTSLVEAARFLGVDQSTLYMALQKGQIPTSRRNGKNVISQGALMDYKVRTRPVL' A
#
# COMPACT_ATOMS: atom_id res chain seq x y z
N MET A 1 -15.63 -8.40 -22.31
CA MET A 1 -15.39 -6.95 -22.26
C MET A 1 -14.81 -6.59 -20.89
N LEU A 2 -13.47 -6.50 -20.78
CA LEU A 2 -12.79 -6.05 -19.55
C LEU A 2 -12.79 -4.52 -19.55
N ARG A 3 -13.47 -3.91 -18.58
CA ARG A 3 -13.56 -2.45 -18.45
C ARG A 3 -12.17 -1.87 -18.16
N PRO A 4 -11.69 -0.85 -18.90
CA PRO A 4 -10.43 -0.20 -18.55
C PRO A 4 -10.65 0.60 -17.27
N PHE A 5 -9.98 0.20 -16.19
CA PHE A 5 -9.95 0.94 -14.92
C PHE A 5 -9.04 2.17 -15.04
N THR A 6 -9.38 3.10 -15.94
CA THR A 6 -8.68 4.39 -16.05
C THR A 6 -9.22 5.35 -15.00
N SER A 7 -8.76 5.21 -13.76
CA SER A 7 -8.89 6.26 -12.75
C SER A 7 -7.60 7.07 -12.70
N ARG A 8 -7.40 7.92 -13.70
CA ARG A 8 -6.35 8.93 -13.75
C ARG A 8 -6.77 10.13 -12.88
N ASN A 9 -5.91 10.49 -11.94
CA ASN A 9 -5.79 11.80 -11.27
C ASN A 9 -6.87 12.24 -10.25
N ARG A 10 -6.58 12.06 -8.95
CA ARG A 10 -6.89 13.06 -7.86
C ARG A 10 -6.42 12.69 -6.43
N TRP A 11 -5.55 11.68 -6.24
CA TRP A 11 -5.50 10.95 -4.96
C TRP A 11 -4.37 11.37 -3.99
N LYS A 12 -3.76 12.54 -4.20
CA LYS A 12 -2.75 13.10 -3.28
C LYS A 12 -3.34 13.51 -1.91
N ALA A 13 -4.65 13.36 -1.70
CA ALA A 13 -5.38 13.96 -0.56
C ALA A 13 -5.96 12.98 0.48
N SER A 14 -5.84 11.65 0.34
CA SER A 14 -6.54 10.73 1.25
C SER A 14 -5.71 9.59 1.84
N ILE A 15 -4.40 9.79 2.03
CA ILE A 15 -3.68 8.97 3.04
C ILE A 15 -4.12 9.50 4.40
N SER A 16 -5.33 9.11 4.81
CA SER A 16 -5.90 9.47 6.10
C SER A 16 -5.00 8.91 7.20
N LYS A 17 -4.79 9.72 8.27
CA LYS A 17 -4.01 9.38 9.48
C LYS A 17 -4.42 8.06 10.19
N GLN A 18 -5.49 7.43 9.72
CA GLN A 18 -6.09 6.21 10.25
C GLN A 18 -5.52 4.93 9.62
N GLY A 19 -4.53 5.08 8.72
CA GLY A 19 -3.85 4.01 8.01
C GLY A 19 -4.64 3.57 6.77
N THR A 20 -3.90 3.05 5.79
CA THR A 20 -4.39 2.80 4.44
C THR A 20 -4.68 1.30 4.27
N SER A 21 -5.72 0.99 3.49
CA SER A 21 -6.05 -0.40 3.16
C SER A 21 -4.96 -1.03 2.28
N LEU A 22 -4.88 -2.36 2.26
CA LEU A 22 -3.88 -3.08 1.44
C LEU A 22 -3.95 -2.70 -0.05
N VAL A 23 -5.15 -2.50 -0.60
CA VAL A 23 -5.36 -2.11 -2.00
C VAL A 23 -4.85 -0.69 -2.27
N GLU A 24 -5.11 0.25 -1.35
CA GLU A 24 -4.64 1.63 -1.47
C GLU A 24 -3.11 1.72 -1.32
N ALA A 25 -2.53 0.93 -0.42
CA ALA A 25 -1.09 0.83 -0.26
C ALA A 25 -0.40 0.31 -1.52
N ALA A 26 -0.97 -0.72 -2.14
CA ALA A 26 -0.43 -1.33 -3.36
C ALA A 26 -0.42 -0.32 -4.50
N ARG A 27 -1.55 0.40 -4.66
CA ARG A 27 -1.66 1.51 -5.63
C ARG A 27 -0.68 2.65 -5.35
N PHE A 28 -0.47 3.01 -4.09
CA PHE A 28 0.48 4.05 -3.71
C PHE A 28 1.93 3.68 -4.05
N LEU A 29 2.29 2.41 -3.82
CA LEU A 29 3.61 1.88 -4.11
C LEU A 29 3.81 1.53 -5.60
N GLY A 30 2.73 1.50 -6.39
CA GLY A 30 2.77 1.09 -7.79
C GLY A 30 3.08 -0.41 -7.96
N VAL A 31 2.73 -1.22 -6.96
CA VAL A 31 2.96 -2.68 -6.95
C VAL A 31 1.64 -3.42 -6.93
N ASP A 32 1.65 -4.68 -7.35
CA ASP A 32 0.47 -5.53 -7.28
C ASP A 32 0.05 -5.80 -5.83
N GLN A 33 -1.25 -5.97 -5.64
CA GLN A 33 -1.84 -6.28 -4.35
C GLN A 33 -1.29 -7.58 -3.75
N SER A 34 -1.06 -8.60 -4.59
CA SER A 34 -0.48 -9.89 -4.20
C SER A 34 0.96 -9.72 -3.71
N THR A 35 1.77 -8.93 -4.41
CA THR A 35 3.15 -8.59 -4.00
C THR A 35 3.16 -7.92 -2.62
N LEU A 36 2.25 -6.95 -2.42
CA LEU A 36 2.14 -6.29 -1.13
C LEU A 36 1.63 -7.23 -0.03
N TYR A 37 0.69 -8.12 -0.35
CA TYR A 37 0.22 -9.15 0.57
C TYR A 37 1.32 -10.12 0.98
N MET A 38 2.17 -10.54 0.04
CA MET A 38 3.34 -11.37 0.34
C MET A 38 4.35 -10.63 1.21
N ALA A 39 4.60 -9.34 0.96
CA ALA A 39 5.47 -8.53 1.82
C ALA A 39 4.91 -8.42 3.25
N LEU A 40 3.59 -8.33 3.38
CA LEU A 40 2.88 -8.39 4.66
C LEU A 40 3.10 -9.73 5.38
N GLN A 41 2.87 -10.84 4.66
CA GLN A 41 2.98 -12.19 5.21
C GLN A 41 4.42 -12.51 5.62
N LYS A 42 5.40 -11.95 4.90
CA LYS A 42 6.83 -12.04 5.23
C LYS A 42 7.25 -11.10 6.37
N GLY A 43 6.36 -10.26 6.89
CA GLY A 43 6.67 -9.28 7.94
C GLY A 43 7.56 -8.12 7.47
N GLN A 44 7.67 -7.88 6.16
CA GLN A 44 8.50 -6.82 5.60
C GLN A 44 7.86 -5.42 5.74
N ILE A 45 6.54 -5.38 5.98
CA ILE A 45 5.79 -4.14 6.18
C ILE A 45 5.08 -4.22 7.53
N PRO A 46 5.36 -3.31 8.47
CA PRO A 46 4.65 -3.28 9.74
C PRO A 46 3.17 -2.95 9.52
N THR A 47 2.29 -3.82 10.01
CA THR A 47 0.84 -3.64 9.92
C THR A 47 0.18 -3.73 11.27
N SER A 48 -0.89 -2.96 11.44
CA SER A 48 -1.72 -2.99 12.65
C SER A 48 -3.10 -3.50 12.31
N ARG A 49 -3.68 -4.32 13.19
CA ARG A 49 -5.06 -4.77 13.03
C ARG A 49 -5.98 -3.78 13.74
N ARG A 50 -6.84 -3.10 12.98
CA ARG A 50 -7.83 -2.15 13.53
C ARG A 50 -9.22 -2.60 13.09
N ASN A 51 -10.10 -2.89 14.05
CA ASN A 51 -11.47 -3.38 13.80
C ASN A 51 -11.51 -4.62 12.88
N GLY A 52 -10.60 -5.57 13.10
CA GLY A 52 -10.51 -6.80 12.31
C GLY A 52 -9.83 -6.66 10.94
N LYS A 53 -9.56 -5.43 10.48
CA LYS A 53 -8.90 -5.16 9.19
C LYS A 53 -7.41 -4.93 9.36
N ASN A 54 -6.62 -5.40 8.39
CA ASN A 54 -5.19 -5.08 8.30
C ASN A 54 -5.04 -3.67 7.75
N VAL A 55 -4.41 -2.82 8.55
CA VAL A 55 -4.19 -1.42 8.24
C VAL A 55 -2.69 -1.16 8.21
N ILE A 56 -2.24 -0.51 7.15
CA ILE A 56 -0.83 -0.17 6.96
C ILE A 56 -0.67 1.31 7.27
N SER A 57 0.24 1.65 8.18
CA SER A 57 0.53 3.04 8.50
C SER A 57 1.30 3.70 7.35
N GLN A 58 1.14 5.01 7.20
CA GLN A 58 1.87 5.76 6.18
C GLN A 58 3.39 5.67 6.37
N GLY A 59 3.87 5.70 7.63
CA GLY A 59 5.29 5.53 7.94
C GLY A 59 5.82 4.19 7.45
N ALA A 60 5.10 3.10 7.71
CA ALA A 60 5.45 1.77 7.24
C ALA A 60 5.56 1.69 5.70
N LEU A 61 4.68 2.38 4.98
CA LEU A 61 4.73 2.45 3.52
C LEU A 61 5.94 3.23 3.01
N MET A 62 6.29 4.36 3.64
CA MET A 62 7.47 5.13 3.25
C MET A 62 8.75 4.33 3.50
N ASP A 63 8.87 3.70 4.66
CA ASP A 63 10.03 2.89 5.02
C ASP A 63 10.22 1.72 4.06
N TYR A 64 9.13 1.04 3.71
CA TYR A 64 9.16 -0.03 2.73
C TYR A 64 9.57 0.48 1.34
N LYS A 65 9.04 1.64 0.91
CA LYS A 65 9.42 2.26 -0.37
C LYS A 65 10.90 2.60 -0.42
N VAL A 66 11.48 3.10 0.67
CA VAL A 66 12.92 3.40 0.76
C VAL A 66 13.74 2.12 0.67
N ARG A 67 13.35 1.04 1.36
CA ARG A 67 14.04 -0.26 1.32
C ARG A 67 13.94 -0.96 -0.04
N THR A 68 12.82 -0.78 -0.73
CA THR A 68 12.52 -1.48 -1.99
C THR A 68 12.98 -0.67 -3.21
N ARG A 69 13.44 0.57 -3.02
CA ARG A 69 14.00 1.36 -4.12
C ARG A 69 15.29 0.69 -4.60
N PRO A 70 15.37 0.25 -5.86
CA PRO A 70 16.65 -0.13 -6.42
C PRO A 70 17.52 1.14 -6.43
N VAL A 71 18.66 1.06 -5.76
CA VAL A 71 19.73 2.04 -5.92
C VAL A 71 20.21 1.85 -7.36
N LEU A 72 19.89 2.82 -8.21
CA LEU A 72 20.40 2.89 -9.58
C LEU A 72 21.93 3.07 -9.56
#